data_AF-A0A7G5XCT6-F1
#
_entry.id   AF-A0A7G5XCT6-F1
#
_cell.length_a   1.000
_cell.length_b   1.000
_cell.length_c   1.000
_cell.angle_alpha   90.00
_cell.angle_beta   90.00
_cell.angle_gamma   90.00
#
_symmetry.space_group_name_H-M   'P 1'
#
loop_
_entity.id
_entity.type
_entity.pdbx_description
1 polymer ?
#
loop_
_entity_poly.entity_id
_entity_poly.type
_entity_poly.pdbx_seq_one_letter_code
_entity_poly.pdbx_strand_id
1 'polypeptide(L)'
;MRTPHVFWSTFVFLCLQTAAVFAQEPAQLHNPKIDLNISPGHNPSINPQKNPGINPKMNSNINPVLNKEINPVENKSINPKVNALINPLKNQLLNPLMYKHLYPSSGSWKGLYIYNEKDNLIGYITRPTRDVLICFDVTGVWTCYYVLTAQGTYNHFDMDGNWTGDYICSDSNAGFNVFNKEGEWTGRHIK
;
A
#
# COMPACT_ATOMS: atom_id res chain seq x y z
N MET A 1 -12.97 -69.92 -24.30
CA MET A 1 -13.58 -68.94 -23.37
C MET A 1 -12.68 -67.72 -23.31
N ARG A 2 -13.09 -66.59 -23.91
CA ARG A 2 -12.34 -65.33 -23.89
C ARG A 2 -12.77 -64.53 -22.64
N THR A 3 -11.82 -64.20 -21.77
CA THR A 3 -11.99 -63.22 -20.70
C THR A 3 -11.96 -61.81 -21.28
N PRO A 4 -12.86 -60.88 -20.87
CA PRO A 4 -12.74 -59.48 -21.25
C PRO A 4 -11.86 -58.74 -20.24
N HIS A 5 -10.84 -58.05 -20.75
CA HIS A 5 -10.07 -57.09 -19.96
C HIS A 5 -10.86 -55.79 -19.85
N VAL A 6 -11.22 -55.40 -18.63
CA VAL A 6 -11.85 -54.11 -18.32
C VAL A 6 -10.75 -53.06 -18.19
N PHE A 7 -10.68 -52.12 -19.13
CA PHE A 7 -9.83 -50.94 -19.01
C PHE A 7 -10.47 -49.96 -18.03
N TRP A 8 -9.83 -49.76 -16.88
CA TRP A 8 -10.13 -48.63 -16.00
C TRP A 8 -9.45 -47.38 -16.57
N SER A 9 -10.24 -46.45 -17.09
CA SER A 9 -9.76 -45.10 -17.41
C SER A 9 -9.76 -44.27 -16.13
N THR A 10 -8.58 -44.02 -15.57
CA THR A 10 -8.40 -43.05 -14.49
C THR A 10 -8.47 -41.64 -15.08
N PHE A 11 -9.57 -40.93 -14.83
CA PHE A 11 -9.66 -39.50 -15.08
C PHE A 11 -8.80 -38.77 -14.04
N VAL A 12 -7.66 -38.23 -14.47
CA VAL A 12 -6.89 -37.27 -13.67
C VAL A 12 -7.56 -35.91 -13.80
N PHE A 13 -8.22 -35.46 -12.73
CA PHE A 13 -8.74 -34.11 -12.63
C PHE A 13 -7.56 -33.15 -12.39
N LEU A 14 -7.11 -32.46 -13.45
CA LEU A 14 -6.14 -31.39 -13.32
C LEU A 14 -6.88 -30.14 -12.78
N CYS A 15 -6.85 -29.97 -11.46
CA CYS A 15 -7.35 -28.76 -10.82
C CYS A 15 -6.35 -27.63 -11.11
N LEU A 16 -6.61 -26.79 -12.11
CA LEU A 16 -5.89 -25.53 -12.30
C LEU A 16 -6.24 -24.61 -11.14
N GLN A 17 -5.42 -24.66 -10.08
CA GLN A 17 -5.39 -23.59 -9.10
C GLN A 17 -4.82 -22.36 -9.81
N THR A 18 -5.65 -21.36 -10.05
CA THR A 18 -5.16 -20.03 -10.44
C THR A 18 -4.43 -19.47 -9.22
N ALA A 19 -3.13 -19.73 -9.13
CA ALA A 19 -2.29 -19.07 -8.14
C ALA A 19 -2.41 -17.56 -8.38
N ALA A 20 -2.74 -16.79 -7.34
CA ALA A 20 -2.67 -15.35 -7.44
C ALA A 20 -1.23 -14.98 -7.83
N VAL A 21 -1.08 -14.19 -8.90
CA VAL A 21 0.23 -13.74 -9.36
C VAL A 21 0.65 -12.59 -8.46
N PHE A 22 1.31 -12.93 -7.36
CA PHE A 22 1.96 -11.98 -6.48
C PHE A 22 3.28 -11.53 -7.10
N ALA A 23 3.56 -10.22 -7.08
CA ALA A 23 4.88 -9.73 -7.50
C ALA A 23 5.99 -10.21 -6.57
N GLN A 24 5.68 -10.30 -5.26
CA GLN A 24 6.57 -10.80 -4.23
C GLN A 24 5.78 -11.31 -3.01
N GLU A 25 6.24 -12.40 -2.41
CA GLU A 25 5.74 -12.90 -1.13
C GLU A 25 6.23 -12.04 0.04
N PRO A 26 5.36 -11.66 1.00
CA PRO A 26 5.78 -10.93 2.18
C PRO A 26 6.81 -11.69 3.02
N ALA A 27 7.89 -11.00 3.39
CA ALA A 27 8.79 -11.51 4.42
C ALA A 27 8.00 -11.77 5.72
N GLN A 28 8.34 -12.83 6.45
CA GLN A 28 7.58 -13.25 7.64
C GLN A 28 7.36 -12.10 8.66
N LEU A 29 8.39 -11.27 8.88
CA LEU A 29 8.33 -10.12 9.79
C LEU A 29 7.43 -8.96 9.33
N HIS A 30 7.03 -8.94 8.05
CA HIS A 30 6.09 -7.96 7.51
C HIS A 30 4.71 -8.55 7.25
N ASN A 31 4.47 -9.81 7.62
CA ASN A 31 3.19 -10.47 7.38
C ASN A 31 2.28 -10.40 8.63
N PRO A 32 1.23 -9.56 8.62
CA PRO A 32 0.33 -9.40 9.77
C PRO A 32 -0.49 -10.64 10.12
N LYS A 33 -0.56 -11.65 9.25
CA LYS A 33 -1.14 -12.96 9.58
C LYS A 33 -0.20 -13.86 10.38
N ILE A 34 1.10 -13.55 10.38
CA ILE A 34 2.13 -14.31 11.11
C ILE A 34 2.51 -13.54 12.37
N ASP A 35 2.89 -12.27 12.23
CA ASP A 35 3.16 -11.39 13.36
C ASP A 35 1.93 -10.52 13.68
N LEU A 36 1.17 -10.93 14.68
CA LEU A 36 -0.04 -10.22 15.09
C LEU A 36 0.25 -8.83 15.70
N ASN A 37 1.49 -8.54 16.10
CA ASN A 37 1.85 -7.22 16.63
C ASN A 37 1.81 -6.13 15.57
N ILE A 38 1.90 -6.50 14.29
CA ILE A 38 1.81 -5.57 13.18
C ILE A 38 0.40 -5.52 12.55
N SER A 39 -0.53 -6.38 12.96
CA SER A 39 -1.93 -6.35 12.48
C SER A 39 -2.79 -5.39 13.34
N PRO A 40 -3.47 -4.39 12.75
CA PRO A 40 -4.43 -3.55 13.48
C PRO A 40 -5.65 -4.32 14.00
N GLY A 41 -6.03 -5.45 13.39
CA GLY A 41 -7.13 -6.28 13.88
C GLY A 41 -6.84 -6.85 15.29
N HIS A 42 -5.58 -7.19 15.54
CA HIS A 42 -5.13 -7.88 16.75
C HIS A 42 -4.41 -6.97 17.76
N ASN A 43 -3.59 -6.02 17.30
CA ASN A 43 -2.87 -5.10 18.17
C ASN A 43 -3.67 -3.79 18.36
N PRO A 44 -4.24 -3.55 19.56
CA PRO A 44 -5.06 -2.35 19.81
C PRO A 44 -4.27 -1.05 19.77
N SER A 45 -2.96 -1.08 20.06
CA SER A 45 -2.12 0.11 20.08
C SER A 45 -1.91 0.73 18.70
N ILE A 46 -2.02 -0.07 17.64
CA ILE A 46 -1.88 0.38 16.24
C ILE A 46 -3.23 0.42 15.50
N ASN A 47 -4.34 0.15 16.19
CA ASN A 47 -5.69 0.18 15.64
C ASN A 47 -6.31 1.58 15.81
N PRO A 48 -6.62 2.32 14.72
CA PRO A 48 -7.15 3.68 14.85
C PRO A 48 -8.52 3.81 15.52
N GLN A 49 -9.30 2.72 15.60
CA GLN A 49 -10.58 2.69 16.31
C GLN A 49 -10.41 2.44 17.82
N LYS A 50 -9.30 1.80 18.23
CA LYS A 50 -9.01 1.47 19.65
C LYS A 50 -7.98 2.42 20.28
N ASN A 51 -7.13 3.05 19.47
CA ASN A 51 -6.18 4.07 19.88
C ASN A 51 -6.49 5.41 19.21
N PRO A 52 -7.21 6.33 19.88
CA PRO A 52 -7.53 7.66 19.36
C PRO A 52 -6.30 8.52 19.07
N GLY A 53 -5.15 8.26 19.71
CA GLY A 53 -3.93 9.06 19.55
C GLY A 53 -3.30 8.97 18.17
N ILE A 54 -3.60 7.91 17.42
CA ILE A 54 -3.14 7.70 16.04
C ILE A 54 -4.24 7.97 14.99
N ASN A 55 -5.40 8.48 15.42
CA ASN A 55 -6.54 8.72 14.56
C ASN A 55 -6.62 10.22 14.17
N PRO A 56 -6.51 10.57 12.88
CA PRO A 56 -6.54 11.96 12.42
C PRO A 56 -7.91 12.64 12.63
N LYS A 57 -9.00 11.89 12.87
CA LYS A 57 -10.28 12.46 13.29
C LYS A 57 -10.20 13.18 14.64
N MET A 58 -9.26 12.77 15.50
CA MET A 58 -9.02 13.35 16.81
C MET A 58 -7.87 14.37 16.80
N ASN A 59 -7.18 14.54 15.68
CA ASN A 59 -6.08 15.48 15.52
C ASN A 59 -6.16 16.18 14.15
N SER A 60 -6.77 17.36 14.13
CA SER A 60 -6.98 18.15 12.91
C SER A 60 -5.68 18.56 12.22
N ASN A 61 -4.55 18.65 12.94
CA ASN A 61 -3.27 19.07 12.37
C ASN A 61 -2.75 18.06 11.34
N ILE A 62 -3.11 16.79 11.47
CA ILE A 62 -2.69 15.72 10.54
C ILE A 62 -3.78 15.35 9.52
N ASN A 63 -4.92 16.06 9.51
CA ASN A 63 -5.98 15.88 8.51
C ASN A 63 -5.83 16.91 7.37
N PRO A 64 -5.57 16.47 6.12
CA PRO A 64 -5.39 17.36 4.96
C PRO A 64 -6.58 18.24 4.60
N VAL A 65 -7.81 17.85 4.96
CA VAL A 65 -9.00 18.68 4.72
C VAL A 65 -9.05 19.85 5.71
N LEU A 66 -8.56 19.64 6.94
CA LEU A 66 -8.68 20.61 8.04
C LEU A 66 -7.43 21.49 8.19
N ASN A 67 -6.27 21.03 7.71
CA ASN A 67 -5.02 21.77 7.78
C ASN A 67 -4.50 22.14 6.38
N LYS A 68 -4.56 23.43 6.05
CA LYS A 68 -4.14 23.99 4.76
C LYS A 68 -2.68 23.74 4.40
N GLU A 69 -1.80 23.67 5.40
CA GLU A 69 -0.36 23.44 5.17
C GLU A 69 -0.10 22.05 4.59
N ILE A 70 -0.97 21.09 4.87
CA ILE A 70 -0.88 19.72 4.39
C ILE A 70 -1.98 19.37 3.38
N ASN A 71 -2.80 20.35 2.98
CA ASN A 71 -3.78 20.22 1.92
C ASN A 71 -3.11 20.43 0.55
N PRO A 72 -3.07 19.44 -0.35
CA PRO A 72 -2.38 19.59 -1.63
C PRO A 72 -3.12 20.47 -2.65
N VAL A 73 -4.40 20.80 -2.41
CA VAL A 73 -5.12 21.79 -3.22
C VAL A 73 -4.67 23.21 -2.88
N GLU A 74 -4.37 23.47 -1.60
CA GLU A 74 -4.00 24.81 -1.11
C GLU A 74 -2.48 25.01 -1.03
N ASN A 75 -1.72 23.95 -0.77
CA ASN A 75 -0.27 23.98 -0.71
C ASN A 75 0.37 23.40 -1.99
N LYS A 76 0.89 24.29 -2.83
CA LYS A 76 1.53 23.95 -4.10
C LYS A 76 2.82 23.14 -3.95
N SER A 77 3.53 23.23 -2.83
CA SER A 77 4.80 22.50 -2.65
C SER A 77 4.60 20.99 -2.57
N ILE A 78 3.44 20.56 -2.09
CA ILE A 78 3.02 19.15 -1.99
C ILE A 78 1.99 18.76 -3.07
N ASN A 79 1.78 19.62 -4.08
CA ASN A 79 0.90 19.33 -5.21
C ASN A 79 1.72 18.86 -6.43
N PRO A 80 1.66 17.59 -6.83
CA PRO A 80 2.48 17.06 -7.92
C PRO A 80 2.08 17.57 -9.31
N LYS A 81 0.90 18.19 -9.48
CA LYS A 81 0.58 18.86 -10.75
C LYS A 81 1.42 20.12 -10.95
N VAL A 82 1.75 20.80 -9.86
CA VAL A 82 2.51 22.05 -9.85
C VAL A 82 4.00 21.80 -9.59
N ASN A 83 4.34 21.01 -8.59
CA ASN A 83 5.71 20.69 -8.23
C ASN A 83 6.17 19.41 -8.95
N ALA A 84 6.97 19.57 -10.00
CA ALA A 84 7.48 18.44 -10.79
C ALA A 84 8.47 17.55 -10.03
N LEU A 85 9.14 18.06 -8.98
CA LEU A 85 10.14 17.29 -8.23
C LEU A 85 9.54 16.11 -7.46
N ILE A 86 8.27 16.22 -7.09
CA ILE A 86 7.52 15.19 -6.35
C ILE A 86 6.55 14.40 -7.26
N ASN A 87 6.58 14.64 -8.58
CA ASN A 87 5.72 13.95 -9.53
C ASN A 87 6.50 12.83 -10.22
N PRO A 88 6.14 11.54 -10.00
CA PRO A 88 6.87 10.43 -10.59
C PRO A 88 6.83 10.33 -12.13
N LEU A 89 5.84 10.95 -12.78
CA LEU A 89 5.79 11.01 -14.25
C LEU A 89 6.70 12.09 -14.82
N LYS A 90 7.12 13.08 -14.02
CA LYS A 90 7.98 14.19 -14.45
C LYS A 90 9.42 14.07 -13.93
N ASN A 91 9.61 13.48 -12.76
CA ASN A 91 10.92 13.25 -12.16
C ASN A 91 11.38 11.79 -12.37
N GLN A 92 12.41 11.60 -13.19
CA GLN A 92 12.92 10.28 -13.54
C GLN A 92 13.43 9.48 -12.32
N LEU A 93 13.99 10.15 -11.30
CA LEU A 93 14.46 9.50 -10.06
C LEU A 93 13.32 8.80 -9.30
N LEU A 94 12.11 9.28 -9.49
CA LEU A 94 10.90 8.73 -8.89
C LEU A 94 10.19 7.74 -9.81
N ASN A 95 10.61 7.56 -11.06
CA ASN A 95 9.84 6.78 -12.02
C ASN A 95 10.27 5.30 -12.03
N PRO A 96 9.41 4.34 -11.67
CA PRO A 96 9.76 2.92 -11.68
C PRO A 96 10.17 2.41 -13.06
N LEU A 97 9.63 2.97 -14.14
CA LEU A 97 9.95 2.57 -15.51
C LEU A 97 11.42 2.85 -15.88
N MET A 98 12.06 3.79 -15.18
CA MET A 98 13.48 4.12 -15.38
C MET A 98 14.40 3.22 -14.57
N TYR A 99 13.94 2.72 -13.41
CA TYR A 99 14.77 2.01 -12.44
C TYR A 99 14.09 0.73 -11.95
N LYS A 100 14.51 -0.41 -12.51
CA LYS A 100 13.93 -1.74 -12.19
C LYS A 100 13.91 -2.10 -10.70
N HIS A 101 14.89 -1.62 -9.92
CA HIS A 101 14.94 -1.92 -8.48
C HIS A 101 13.78 -1.30 -7.68
N LEU A 102 13.03 -0.37 -8.28
CA LEU A 102 11.83 0.21 -7.67
C LEU A 102 10.61 -0.71 -7.80
N TYR A 103 10.62 -1.69 -8.71
CA TYR A 103 9.53 -2.65 -8.88
C TYR A 103 9.57 -3.74 -7.79
N PRO A 104 8.42 -4.09 -7.20
CA PRO A 104 8.33 -5.19 -6.23
C PRO A 104 8.77 -6.55 -6.78
N SER A 105 8.66 -6.79 -8.08
CA SER A 105 9.13 -8.04 -8.70
C SER A 105 10.65 -8.14 -8.83
N SER A 106 11.41 -7.08 -8.49
CA SER A 106 12.86 -7.12 -8.49
C SER A 106 13.38 -7.88 -7.27
N GLY A 107 14.28 -8.85 -7.45
CA GLY A 107 14.87 -9.60 -6.33
C GLY A 107 15.69 -8.76 -5.34
N SER A 108 16.06 -7.53 -5.70
CA SER A 108 16.72 -6.56 -4.82
C SER A 108 15.76 -5.56 -4.18
N TRP A 109 14.46 -5.66 -4.45
CA TRP A 109 13.46 -4.72 -3.96
C TRP A 109 13.42 -4.72 -2.43
N LYS A 110 13.33 -3.51 -1.88
CA LYS A 110 13.14 -3.27 -0.46
C LYS A 110 12.03 -2.24 -0.32
N GLY A 111 10.88 -2.67 0.16
CA GLY A 111 9.73 -1.82 0.32
C GLY A 111 8.78 -2.33 1.39
N LEU A 112 7.57 -1.81 1.36
CA LEU A 112 6.50 -2.12 2.30
C LEU A 112 5.36 -2.82 1.54
N TYR A 113 4.48 -3.45 2.28
CA TYR A 113 3.33 -4.21 1.81
C TYR A 113 2.05 -3.51 2.25
N ILE A 114 1.06 -3.47 1.35
CA ILE A 114 -0.26 -2.91 1.63
C ILE A 114 -1.20 -4.07 1.93
N TYR A 115 -1.89 -4.00 3.05
CA TYR A 115 -2.86 -4.99 3.50
C TYR A 115 -4.25 -4.39 3.61
N ASN A 116 -5.27 -5.21 3.40
CA ASN A 116 -6.64 -4.87 3.74
C ASN A 116 -6.94 -5.16 5.22
N GLU A 117 -8.19 -4.91 5.64
CA GLU A 117 -8.63 -5.10 7.03
C GLU A 117 -8.49 -6.55 7.54
N LYS A 118 -8.50 -7.53 6.62
CA LYS A 118 -8.36 -8.96 6.91
C LYS A 118 -6.93 -9.45 6.76
N ASP A 119 -5.95 -8.55 6.76
CA ASP A 119 -4.53 -8.84 6.62
C ASP A 119 -4.17 -9.54 5.29
N ASN A 120 -5.02 -9.44 4.25
CA ASN A 120 -4.68 -9.92 2.91
C ASN A 120 -3.82 -8.89 2.20
N LEU A 121 -2.73 -9.35 1.57
CA LEU A 121 -1.89 -8.53 0.72
C LEU A 121 -2.70 -8.02 -0.48
N ILE A 122 -2.66 -6.70 -0.70
CA ILE A 122 -3.36 -6.03 -1.81
C ILE A 122 -2.45 -5.13 -2.63
N GLY A 123 -1.19 -4.96 -2.24
CA GLY A 123 -0.23 -4.18 -3.00
C GLY A 123 1.08 -3.98 -2.29
N TYR A 124 1.91 -3.12 -2.87
CA TYR A 124 3.27 -2.87 -2.42
C TYR A 124 3.57 -1.38 -2.45
N ILE A 125 4.54 -0.96 -1.65
CA ILE A 125 5.07 0.40 -1.65
C ILE A 125 6.58 0.35 -1.81
N THR A 126 7.10 1.10 -2.79
CA THR A 126 8.52 1.41 -2.90
C THR A 126 8.79 2.83 -2.40
N ARG A 127 10.00 3.06 -1.90
CA ARG A 127 10.42 4.36 -1.36
C ARG A 127 11.63 4.88 -2.15
N PRO A 128 11.43 5.51 -3.32
CA PRO A 128 12.54 6.10 -4.08
C PRO A 128 13.23 7.22 -3.31
N THR A 129 12.46 8.01 -2.56
CA THR A 129 12.95 9.11 -1.73
C THR A 129 12.17 9.15 -0.41
N ARG A 130 12.60 10.01 0.52
CA ARG A 130 11.81 10.28 1.74
C ARG A 130 10.46 10.92 1.42
N ASP A 131 10.41 11.76 0.39
CA ASP A 131 9.27 12.64 0.14
C ASP A 131 8.17 11.97 -0.69
N VAL A 132 8.51 10.89 -1.41
CA VAL A 132 7.57 10.21 -2.30
C VAL A 132 7.62 8.70 -2.09
N LEU A 133 6.44 8.11 -1.91
CA LEU A 133 6.21 6.66 -1.92
C LEU A 133 5.50 6.29 -3.22
N ILE A 134 5.84 5.17 -3.84
CA ILE A 134 5.18 4.68 -5.05
C ILE A 134 4.46 3.39 -4.73
N CYS A 135 3.26 3.21 -5.26
CA CYS A 135 2.42 2.09 -4.93
C CYS A 135 2.18 1.20 -6.14
N PHE A 136 2.09 -0.09 -5.88
CA PHE A 136 1.79 -1.09 -6.87
C PHE A 136 0.62 -1.93 -6.39
N ASP A 137 -0.17 -2.44 -7.32
CA ASP A 137 -1.12 -3.50 -7.00
C ASP A 137 -0.40 -4.81 -6.70
N VAL A 138 -1.18 -5.83 -6.34
CA VAL A 138 -0.70 -7.17 -6.01
C VAL A 138 0.07 -7.85 -7.16
N THR A 139 -0.15 -7.45 -8.40
CA THR A 139 0.54 -7.98 -9.59
C THR A 139 1.83 -7.22 -9.91
N GLY A 140 2.10 -6.11 -9.20
CA GLY A 140 3.26 -5.25 -9.43
C GLY A 140 3.03 -4.16 -10.48
N VAL A 141 1.78 -3.89 -10.85
CA VAL A 141 1.43 -2.76 -11.73
C VAL A 141 1.44 -1.49 -10.90
N TRP A 142 2.11 -0.45 -11.40
CA TRP A 142 2.17 0.87 -10.75
C TRP A 142 0.79 1.56 -10.83
N THR A 143 0.22 1.92 -9.68
CA THR A 143 -1.17 2.39 -9.58
C THR A 143 -1.33 3.79 -8.99
N CYS A 144 -0.42 4.20 -8.09
CA CYS A 144 -0.51 5.49 -7.41
C CYS A 144 0.82 5.89 -6.75
N TYR A 145 0.83 7.04 -6.08
CA TYR A 145 1.94 7.47 -5.24
C TYR A 145 1.45 8.33 -4.07
N TYR A 146 2.28 8.43 -3.04
CA TYR A 146 2.04 9.31 -1.90
C TYR A 146 3.11 10.40 -1.81
N VAL A 147 2.72 11.59 -1.35
CA VAL A 147 3.64 12.72 -1.12
C VAL A 147 3.66 13.09 0.36
N LEU A 148 4.85 13.18 0.94
CA LEU A 148 5.09 13.57 2.32
C LEU A 148 4.61 14.99 2.61
N THR A 149 4.04 15.19 3.78
CA THR A 149 3.60 16.49 4.30
C THR A 149 4.52 16.95 5.43
N ALA A 150 4.45 18.24 5.77
CA ALA A 150 5.21 18.81 6.89
C ALA A 150 4.86 18.19 8.25
N GLN A 151 3.72 17.51 8.37
CA GLN A 151 3.24 16.88 9.60
C GLN A 151 3.58 15.38 9.66
N GLY A 152 4.40 14.88 8.75
CA GLY A 152 4.83 13.47 8.73
C GLY A 152 3.78 12.48 8.22
N THR A 153 2.66 12.98 7.69
CA THR A 153 1.68 12.17 6.93
C THR A 153 2.03 12.14 5.46
N TYR A 154 1.38 11.28 4.68
CA TYR A 154 1.49 11.36 3.22
C TYR A 154 0.12 11.40 2.54
N ASN A 155 -0.06 12.32 1.60
CA ASN A 155 -1.27 12.44 0.78
C ASN A 155 -1.24 11.47 -0.39
N HIS A 156 -2.36 10.82 -0.67
CA HIS A 156 -2.50 9.83 -1.75
C HIS A 156 -2.93 10.47 -3.07
N PHE A 157 -2.15 10.22 -4.13
CA PHE A 157 -2.41 10.71 -5.47
C PHE A 157 -2.58 9.56 -6.46
N ASP A 158 -3.51 9.73 -7.40
CA ASP A 158 -3.56 8.88 -8.58
C ASP A 158 -2.40 9.18 -9.54
N MET A 159 -2.32 8.42 -10.64
CA MET A 159 -1.28 8.56 -11.64
C MET A 159 -1.25 9.94 -12.30
N ASP A 160 -2.39 10.61 -12.42
CA ASP A 160 -2.50 11.96 -13.01
C ASP A 160 -2.14 13.07 -12.01
N GLY A 161 -1.83 12.71 -10.77
CA GLY A 161 -1.53 13.64 -9.68
C GLY A 161 -2.75 14.34 -9.13
N ASN A 162 -3.95 13.78 -9.29
CA ASN A 162 -5.11 14.22 -8.52
C ASN A 162 -5.00 13.68 -7.10
N TRP A 163 -5.20 14.55 -6.12
CA TRP A 163 -5.36 14.10 -4.75
C TRP A 163 -6.69 13.36 -4.63
N THR A 164 -6.64 12.14 -4.10
CA THR A 164 -7.80 11.25 -4.01
C THR A 164 -8.68 11.54 -2.79
N GLY A 165 -8.19 12.33 -1.84
CA GLY A 165 -8.79 12.49 -0.51
C GLY A 165 -8.19 11.55 0.54
N ASP A 166 -7.62 10.42 0.11
CA ASP A 166 -6.95 9.49 1.02
C ASP A 166 -5.58 10.03 1.46
N TYR A 167 -5.14 9.58 2.63
CA TYR A 167 -3.81 9.85 3.17
C TYR A 167 -3.42 8.77 4.19
N ILE A 168 -2.13 8.72 4.51
CA ILE A 168 -1.60 7.76 5.49
C ILE A 168 -0.99 8.48 6.67
N CYS A 169 -1.20 7.92 7.86
CA CYS A 169 -0.61 8.38 9.11
C CYS A 169 0.19 7.24 9.73
N SER A 170 1.26 7.58 10.46
CA SER A 170 2.04 6.61 11.21
C SER A 170 1.14 5.82 12.16
N ASP A 171 1.37 4.52 12.27
CA ASP A 171 0.71 3.65 13.25
C ASP A 171 1.38 3.69 14.63
N SER A 172 2.38 4.56 14.81
CA SER A 172 3.23 4.67 16.01
C SER A 172 4.06 3.41 16.32
N ASN A 173 4.23 2.52 15.34
CA ASN A 173 5.10 1.35 15.43
C ASN A 173 6.00 1.29 14.18
N ALA A 174 5.69 0.38 13.24
CA ALA A 174 6.52 0.05 12.09
C ALA A 174 5.76 0.19 10.76
N GLY A 175 4.79 1.10 10.68
CA GLY A 175 3.99 1.23 9.48
C GLY A 175 3.04 2.41 9.47
N PHE A 176 1.99 2.26 8.67
CA PHE A 176 0.99 3.30 8.49
C PHE A 176 -0.42 2.72 8.47
N ASN A 177 -1.39 3.53 8.87
CA ASN A 177 -2.81 3.31 8.64
C ASN A 177 -3.30 4.26 7.55
N VAL A 178 -4.23 3.79 6.72
CA VAL A 178 -4.81 4.59 5.62
C VAL A 178 -6.15 5.17 6.05
N PHE A 179 -6.34 6.47 5.79
CA PHE A 179 -7.53 7.22 6.14
C PHE A 179 -8.13 7.88 4.90
N ASN A 180 -9.46 7.98 4.87
CA ASN A 180 -10.17 8.79 3.88
C ASN A 180 -10.14 10.29 4.25
N LYS A 181 -10.70 11.14 3.40
CA LYS A 181 -10.74 12.60 3.61
C LYS A 181 -11.48 13.02 4.89
N GLU A 182 -12.45 12.22 5.34
CA GLU A 182 -13.15 12.41 6.62
C GLU A 182 -12.31 12.03 7.85
N GLY A 183 -11.13 11.45 7.65
CA GLY A 183 -10.25 10.95 8.72
C GLY A 183 -10.68 9.61 9.30
N GLU A 184 -11.49 8.85 8.57
CA GLU A 184 -11.93 7.52 8.95
C GLU A 184 -10.95 6.47 8.43
N TRP A 185 -10.60 5.51 9.27
CA TRP A 185 -9.70 4.43 8.90
C TRP A 185 -10.37 3.55 7.84
N THR A 186 -9.69 3.32 6.71
CA THR A 186 -10.27 2.55 5.59
C THR A 186 -10.14 1.04 5.78
N GLY A 187 -9.68 0.57 6.95
CA GLY A 187 -9.28 -0.82 7.19
C GLY A 187 -7.92 -1.20 6.57
N ARG A 188 -7.35 -0.36 5.68
CA ARG A 188 -6.06 -0.63 5.06
C ARG A 188 -4.91 -0.20 5.96
N HIS A 189 -3.82 -0.95 5.88
CA HIS A 189 -2.59 -0.67 6.61
C HIS A 189 -1.36 -1.10 5.81
N ILE A 190 -0.21 -0.50 6.14
CA ILE A 190 1.05 -0.67 5.42
C ILE A 190 2.11 -1.14 6.41
N LYS A 191 2.86 -2.20 6.08
CA LYS A 191 3.93 -2.79 6.92
C LYS A 191 5.18 -3.11 6.13
#